data_AF-A0A452YIB7-F1
#
_entry.id   AF-A0A452YIB7-F1
#
_cell.length_a   1.000
_cell.length_b   1.000
_cell.length_c   1.000
_cell.angle_alpha   90.00
_cell.angle_beta   90.00
_cell.angle_gamma   90.00
#
_symmetry.space_group_name_H-M   'P 1'
#
loop_
_entity.id
_entity.type
_entity.pdbx_description
1 polymer ?
#
loop_
_entity_poly.entity_id
_entity_poly.type
_entity_poly.pdbx_seq_one_letter_code
_entity_poly.pdbx_strand_id
1 'polypeptide(L)'
;KYLKKVKNAQEAHEAIRPTSIRRLPSSLIGVLDEDSLKLYTLIWRRTMACQMEASRTELIQVGIGNPEGDMIFHSSASRLDFKGYQAVYEDTEASGSSENPEGETAHQDNFEALSKLEMKDLVSPVNVNLEQHFTKPLSRYSEGALVSNNLWFGFSLD
;
A
#
# COMPACT_ATOMS: atom_id res chain seq x y z
N LYS A 1 -9.28 17.78 -4.60
CA LYS A 1 -9.20 18.49 -3.29
C LYS A 1 -9.55 17.50 -2.19
N TYR A 2 -8.62 17.16 -1.30
CA TYR A 2 -8.90 16.33 -0.12
C TYR A 2 -9.46 17.23 0.99
N LEU A 3 -10.77 17.18 1.22
CA LEU A 3 -11.43 17.93 2.29
C LEU A 3 -11.97 16.94 3.30
N LYS A 4 -11.30 16.80 4.44
CA LYS A 4 -11.82 16.06 5.59
C LYS A 4 -12.34 17.08 6.60
N LYS A 5 -13.62 16.97 7.01
CA LYS A 5 -14.17 17.82 8.07
C LYS A 5 -13.60 17.35 9.42
N VAL A 6 -12.95 18.25 10.15
CA VAL A 6 -12.45 18.01 11.51
C VAL A 6 -13.40 18.70 12.50
N LYS A 7 -13.70 18.05 13.63
CA LYS A 7 -14.80 18.45 14.52
C LYS A 7 -14.54 19.72 15.33
N ASN A 8 -13.26 20.07 15.57
CA ASN A 8 -12.81 21.35 16.11
C ASN A 8 -12.08 22.18 15.04
N ALA A 9 -12.77 22.53 13.96
CA ALA A 9 -12.20 23.23 12.81
C ALA A 9 -11.83 24.71 13.05
N GLN A 10 -12.04 25.25 14.26
CA GLN A 10 -11.82 26.68 14.55
C GLN A 10 -10.34 27.09 14.59
N GLU A 11 -9.38 26.15 14.75
CA GLU A 11 -7.94 26.46 14.79
C GLU A 11 -7.12 25.75 13.69
N ALA A 12 -7.63 24.67 13.09
CA ALA A 12 -6.92 23.88 12.09
C ALA A 12 -7.31 24.27 10.66
N HIS A 13 -6.77 25.39 10.17
CA HIS A 13 -7.09 25.91 8.83
C HIS A 13 -6.25 25.30 7.70
N GLU A 14 -5.21 24.53 8.02
CA GLU A 14 -4.30 23.98 7.02
C GLU A 14 -3.69 22.63 7.44
N ALA A 15 -3.43 21.77 6.47
CA ALA A 15 -2.65 20.55 6.67
C ALA A 15 -1.17 20.88 6.97
N ILE A 16 -0.50 20.02 7.73
CA ILE A 16 0.96 20.13 7.94
C ILE A 16 1.66 19.93 6.59
N ARG A 17 2.35 20.96 6.11
CA ARG A 17 3.08 20.97 4.83
C ARG A 17 4.30 21.89 4.90
N PRO A 18 5.28 21.75 3.99
CA PRO A 18 6.36 22.72 3.87
C PRO A 18 5.79 24.11 3.55
N THR A 19 6.39 25.14 4.17
CA THR A 19 6.07 26.54 3.88
C THR A 19 6.34 26.91 2.42
N SER A 20 7.38 26.31 1.82
CA SER A 20 7.68 26.39 0.40
C SER A 20 8.12 25.03 -0.12
N ILE A 21 7.47 24.55 -1.18
CA ILE A 21 7.80 23.25 -1.79
C ILE A 21 9.17 23.23 -2.48
N ARG A 22 9.67 24.42 -2.88
CA ARG A 22 10.99 24.57 -3.52
C ARG A 22 12.15 24.39 -2.53
N ARG A 23 11.88 24.41 -1.23
CA ARG A 23 12.87 24.10 -0.21
C ARG A 23 13.02 22.58 -0.15
N LEU A 24 14.00 22.07 -0.89
CA LEU A 24 14.25 20.63 -0.97
C LEU A 24 14.87 20.13 0.34
N PRO A 25 14.56 18.91 0.79
CA PRO A 25 15.21 18.33 1.98
C PRO A 25 16.74 18.33 1.90
N SER A 26 17.30 18.10 0.72
CA SER A 26 18.75 18.14 0.47
C SER A 26 19.39 19.50 0.79
N SER A 27 18.63 20.60 0.64
CA SER A 27 19.12 21.95 0.95
C SER A 27 19.17 22.25 2.44
N LEU A 28 18.63 21.38 3.30
CA LEU A 28 18.57 21.54 4.76
C LEU A 28 19.54 20.63 5.51
N ILE A 29 20.32 19.81 4.79
CA ILE A 29 21.37 18.98 5.37
C ILE A 29 22.40 19.88 6.06
N GLY A 30 22.69 19.60 7.34
CA GLY A 30 23.61 20.40 8.16
C GLY A 30 23.02 21.70 8.72
N VAL A 31 21.81 22.08 8.31
CA VAL A 31 21.04 23.19 8.91
C VAL A 31 20.11 22.66 10.01
N LEU A 32 19.50 21.50 9.77
CA LEU A 32 18.67 20.78 10.73
C LEU A 32 19.45 19.62 11.35
N ASP A 33 19.08 19.26 12.58
CA ASP A 33 19.47 17.98 13.17
C ASP A 33 18.83 16.81 12.38
N GLU A 34 19.35 15.61 12.62
CA GLU A 34 18.99 14.42 11.85
C GLU A 34 17.49 14.08 11.95
N ASP A 35 16.89 14.18 13.14
CA ASP A 35 15.49 13.80 13.36
C ASP A 35 14.54 14.85 12.77
N SER A 36 14.86 16.13 12.94
CA SER A 36 14.14 17.21 12.27
C SER A 36 14.21 17.11 10.75
N LEU A 37 15.36 16.74 10.20
CA LEU A 37 15.53 16.52 8.76
C LEU A 37 14.69 15.33 8.26
N LYS A 38 14.68 14.22 9.00
CA LYS A 38 13.84 13.05 8.69
C LYS A 38 12.35 13.42 8.69
N LEU A 39 11.89 14.12 9.73
CA LEU A 39 10.50 14.56 9.84
C LEU A 39 10.12 15.54 8.73
N TYR A 40 10.99 16.52 8.43
CA TYR A 40 10.78 17.45 7.33
C TYR A 40 10.69 16.72 5.98
N THR A 41 11.58 15.75 5.76
CA THR A 41 11.59 14.94 4.54
C THR A 41 10.30 14.14 4.39
N LEU A 42 9.78 13.56 5.47
CA LEU A 42 8.50 12.85 5.49
C LEU A 42 7.33 13.78 5.11
N ILE A 43 7.25 14.96 5.75
CA ILE A 43 6.22 15.97 5.47
C ILE A 43 6.30 16.45 4.02
N TRP A 44 7.51 16.70 3.52
CA TRP A 44 7.75 17.15 2.15
C TRP A 44 7.31 16.08 1.13
N ARG A 45 7.71 14.82 1.33
CA ARG A 45 7.33 13.70 0.46
C ARG A 45 5.83 13.47 0.43
N ARG A 46 5.16 13.47 1.60
CA ARG A 46 3.70 13.34 1.70
C ARG A 46 2.98 14.49 0.98
N THR A 47 3.47 15.71 1.13
CA THR A 47 2.88 16.90 0.46
C THR A 47 3.02 16.80 -1.06
N MET A 48 4.18 16.41 -1.57
CA MET A 48 4.42 16.20 -3.00
C MET A 48 3.55 15.08 -3.56
N ALA A 49 3.49 13.95 -2.88
CA ALA A 49 2.68 12.80 -3.27
C ALA A 49 1.20 13.16 -3.46
N CYS A 50 0.63 14.01 -2.58
CA CYS A 50 -0.75 14.47 -2.70
C CYS A 50 -1.04 15.34 -3.94
N GLN A 51 -0.01 15.84 -4.63
CA GLN A 51 -0.14 16.60 -5.88
C GLN A 51 0.17 15.75 -7.13
N MET A 52 0.59 14.49 -6.94
CA MET A 52 0.92 13.57 -8.02
C MET A 52 -0.28 12.72 -8.43
N GLU A 53 -0.18 12.13 -9.61
CA GLU A 53 -1.15 11.16 -10.12
C GLU A 53 -1.17 9.89 -9.24
N ALA A 54 -2.34 9.24 -9.20
CA ALA A 54 -2.50 7.96 -8.52
C ALA A 54 -1.62 6.88 -9.16
N SER A 55 -1.13 5.93 -8.36
CA SER A 55 -0.50 4.73 -8.91
C SER A 55 -1.55 3.88 -9.67
N ARG A 56 -1.08 3.14 -10.67
CA ARG A 56 -1.91 2.22 -11.46
C ARG A 56 -1.30 0.84 -11.38
N THR A 57 -2.11 -0.12 -10.98
CA THR A 57 -1.74 -1.53 -10.85
C THR A 57 -2.70 -2.34 -11.70
N GLU A 58 -2.14 -3.22 -12.51
CA GLU A 58 -2.89 -4.22 -13.26
C GLU A 58 -3.07 -5.46 -12.38
N LEU A 59 -4.27 -6.03 -12.35
CA LEU A 59 -4.61 -7.21 -11.54
C LEU A 59 -5.24 -8.25 -12.46
N ILE A 60 -4.70 -9.46 -12.46
CA ILE A 60 -5.24 -10.63 -13.13
C ILE A 60 -5.75 -11.59 -12.06
N GLN A 61 -6.97 -12.08 -12.24
CA GLN A 61 -7.58 -13.12 -11.40
C GLN A 61 -8.05 -14.26 -12.29
N VAL A 62 -7.67 -15.48 -11.92
CA VAL A 62 -7.98 -16.70 -12.66
C VAL A 62 -8.67 -17.68 -11.73
N GLY A 63 -9.82 -18.19 -12.17
CA GLY A 63 -10.51 -19.32 -11.55
C GLY A 63 -10.32 -20.57 -12.39
N ILE A 64 -9.82 -21.64 -11.78
CA ILE A 64 -9.58 -22.92 -12.42
C ILE A 64 -10.54 -23.94 -11.80
N GLY A 65 -11.57 -24.31 -12.56
CA GLY A 65 -12.52 -25.35 -12.18
C GLY A 65 -12.05 -26.74 -12.61
N ASN A 66 -12.49 -27.77 -11.91
CA ASN A 66 -12.37 -29.14 -12.38
C ASN A 66 -13.55 -29.55 -13.29
N PRO A 67 -13.44 -30.63 -14.09
CA PRO A 67 -14.51 -31.06 -14.99
C PRO A 67 -15.84 -31.41 -14.30
N GLU A 68 -15.77 -31.83 -13.03
CA GLU A 68 -16.94 -32.23 -12.23
C GLU A 68 -17.67 -31.01 -11.63
N GLY A 69 -17.00 -29.85 -11.55
CA GLY A 69 -17.59 -28.56 -11.13
C GLY A 69 -17.76 -28.39 -9.63
N ASP A 70 -17.18 -29.28 -8.81
CA ASP A 70 -17.26 -29.26 -7.35
C ASP A 70 -16.08 -28.52 -6.68
N MET A 71 -15.01 -28.22 -7.44
CA MET A 71 -13.82 -27.52 -6.93
C MET A 71 -13.40 -26.37 -7.85
N ILE A 72 -13.05 -25.22 -7.25
CA ILE A 72 -12.49 -24.05 -7.96
C ILE A 72 -11.24 -23.56 -7.23
N PHE A 73 -10.11 -23.60 -7.92
CA PHE A 73 -8.87 -22.97 -7.49
C PHE A 73 -8.84 -21.51 -7.95
N HIS A 74 -8.36 -20.63 -7.09
CA HIS A 74 -8.22 -19.22 -7.40
C HIS A 74 -6.75 -18.85 -7.40
N SER A 75 -6.33 -18.12 -8.42
CA SER A 75 -5.01 -17.51 -8.50
C SER A 75 -5.15 -16.04 -8.85
N SER A 76 -4.30 -15.19 -8.27
CA SER A 76 -4.27 -13.77 -8.58
C SER A 76 -2.84 -13.28 -8.65
N ALA A 77 -2.54 -12.45 -9.64
CA ALA A 77 -1.26 -11.75 -9.75
C ALA A 77 -1.51 -10.30 -10.11
N SER A 78 -0.65 -9.41 -9.62
CA SER A 78 -0.73 -7.98 -9.90
C SER A 78 0.62 -7.43 -10.30
N ARG A 79 0.63 -6.44 -11.20
CA ARG A 79 1.82 -5.74 -11.66
C ARG A 79 1.61 -4.24 -11.60
N LEU A 80 2.58 -3.52 -11.05
CA LEU A 80 2.56 -2.06 -11.00
C LEU A 80 2.89 -1.49 -12.39
N ASP A 81 1.90 -0.91 -13.06
CA ASP A 81 2.03 -0.31 -14.40
C ASP A 81 2.57 1.13 -14.30
N PHE A 82 2.09 1.89 -13.31
CA PHE A 82 2.52 3.26 -13.08
C PHE A 82 2.67 3.55 -11.58
N LYS A 83 3.87 3.98 -11.17
CA LYS A 83 4.17 4.30 -9.76
C LYS A 83 3.39 5.49 -9.22
N GLY A 84 3.10 6.51 -10.04
CA GLY A 84 2.42 7.73 -9.58
C GLY A 84 3.07 8.32 -8.32
N TYR A 85 2.25 8.67 -7.34
CA TYR A 85 2.69 9.19 -6.04
C TYR A 85 3.66 8.27 -5.27
N GLN A 86 3.62 6.94 -5.52
CA GLN A 86 4.50 5.97 -4.84
C GLN A 86 5.98 6.19 -5.17
N ALA A 87 6.30 6.90 -6.27
CA ALA A 87 7.67 7.24 -6.63
C ALA A 87 8.35 8.19 -5.62
N VAL A 88 7.58 8.95 -4.85
CA VAL A 88 8.12 9.91 -3.87
C VAL A 88 7.71 9.62 -2.43
N TYR A 89 6.63 8.87 -2.24
CA TYR A 89 6.12 8.50 -0.93
C TYR A 89 5.51 7.10 -0.98
N GLU A 90 6.15 6.17 -0.30
CA GLU A 90 5.64 4.81 -0.11
C GLU A 90 5.11 4.67 1.32
N ASP A 91 3.90 4.14 1.44
CA ASP A 91 3.25 3.94 2.73
C ASP A 91 3.54 2.51 3.18
N THR A 92 4.59 2.35 3.99
CA THR A 92 5.10 1.05 4.44
C THR A 92 4.10 0.24 5.26
N GLU A 93 3.08 0.88 5.84
CA GLU A 93 2.03 0.20 6.62
C GLU A 93 0.86 -0.25 5.72
N ALA A 94 0.61 0.45 4.60
CA ALA A 94 -0.45 0.13 3.65
C ALA A 94 0.02 -0.79 2.52
N SER A 95 1.30 -0.72 2.13
CA SER A 95 1.97 -1.74 1.34
C SER A 95 2.17 -2.95 2.26
N GLY A 96 1.27 -3.93 2.22
CA GLY A 96 1.53 -5.28 2.75
C GLY A 96 2.66 -6.02 2.03
N SER A 97 3.59 -5.28 1.42
CA SER A 97 4.67 -5.75 0.57
C SER A 97 5.79 -6.21 1.49
N SER A 98 5.96 -7.54 1.56
CA SER A 98 7.19 -8.12 2.03
C SER A 98 8.34 -7.51 1.22
N GLU A 99 9.21 -6.72 1.86
CA GLU A 99 10.46 -6.20 1.29
C GLU A 99 11.47 -7.34 1.05
N ASN A 100 11.07 -8.36 0.30
CA ASN A 100 11.93 -9.42 -0.19
C ASN A 100 12.10 -9.23 -1.69
N PRO A 101 13.31 -8.91 -2.19
CA PRO A 101 13.56 -8.78 -3.63
C PRO A 101 13.26 -10.06 -4.41
N GLU A 102 13.26 -11.23 -3.76
CA GLU A 102 12.82 -12.52 -4.35
C GLU A 102 11.30 -12.59 -4.61
N GLY A 103 10.51 -11.87 -3.80
CA GLY A 103 9.05 -11.81 -3.94
C GLY A 103 8.60 -10.99 -5.14
N GLU A 104 9.27 -9.87 -5.42
CA GLU A 104 8.94 -9.01 -6.57
C GLU A 104 9.13 -9.75 -7.91
N THR A 105 10.23 -10.50 -8.06
CA THR A 105 10.47 -11.34 -9.23
C THR A 105 9.42 -12.43 -9.39
N ALA A 106 9.04 -13.10 -8.30
CA ALA A 106 8.01 -14.13 -8.33
C ALA A 106 6.62 -13.55 -8.69
N HIS A 107 6.30 -12.32 -8.25
CA HIS A 107 5.05 -11.65 -8.63
C HIS A 107 5.02 -11.30 -10.12
N GLN A 108 6.14 -10.86 -10.69
CA GLN A 108 6.25 -10.57 -12.12
C GLN A 108 6.14 -11.85 -12.96
N ASP A 109 6.85 -12.92 -12.59
CA ASP A 109 6.80 -14.21 -13.30
C ASP A 109 5.37 -14.80 -13.27
N ASN A 110 4.71 -14.73 -12.11
CA ASN A 110 3.32 -15.16 -11.98
C ASN A 110 2.37 -14.31 -12.82
N PHE A 111 2.56 -12.99 -12.86
CA PHE A 111 1.76 -12.11 -13.68
C PHE A 111 1.90 -12.45 -15.17
N GLU A 112 3.13 -12.65 -15.63
CA GLU A 112 3.40 -13.05 -17.01
C GLU A 112 2.80 -14.43 -17.34
N ALA A 113 2.92 -15.40 -16.44
CA ALA A 113 2.33 -16.71 -16.61
C ALA A 113 0.80 -16.63 -16.72
N LEU A 114 0.14 -15.92 -15.81
CA LEU A 114 -1.33 -15.78 -15.83
C LEU A 114 -1.82 -14.95 -17.03
N SER A 115 -1.04 -13.96 -17.49
CA SER A 115 -1.41 -13.13 -18.65
C SER A 115 -1.42 -13.88 -19.98
N LYS A 116 -0.75 -15.03 -20.05
CA LYS A 116 -0.69 -15.90 -21.24
C LYS A 116 -1.84 -16.91 -21.31
N LEU A 117 -2.62 -17.04 -20.24
CA LEU A 117 -3.74 -17.97 -20.20
C LEU A 117 -4.95 -17.40 -20.95
N GLU A 118 -5.62 -18.27 -21.70
CA GLU A 118 -6.88 -17.98 -22.37
C GLU A 118 -8.05 -18.75 -21.72
N MET A 119 -9.27 -18.30 -22.00
CA MET A 119 -10.46 -19.01 -21.53
C MET A 119 -10.51 -20.43 -22.11
N LYS A 120 -10.72 -21.41 -21.22
CA LYS A 120 -10.77 -22.85 -21.51
C LYS A 120 -9.42 -23.51 -21.77
N ASP A 121 -8.32 -22.85 -21.42
CA ASP A 121 -7.03 -23.51 -21.37
C ASP A 121 -7.07 -24.72 -20.43
N LEU A 122 -6.47 -25.81 -20.90
CA LEU A 122 -6.34 -27.04 -20.12
C LEU A 122 -5.12 -26.91 -19.23
N VAL A 123 -5.35 -26.92 -17.91
CA VAL A 123 -4.30 -26.87 -16.90
C VAL A 123 -4.35 -28.14 -16.06
N SER A 124 -3.18 -28.75 -15.84
CA SER A 124 -3.03 -29.92 -15.00
C SER A 124 -2.26 -29.56 -13.73
N PRO A 125 -2.71 -29.98 -12.53
CA PRO A 125 -1.97 -29.76 -11.31
C PRO A 125 -0.63 -30.51 -11.37
N VAL A 126 0.47 -29.79 -11.17
CA VAL A 126 1.84 -30.37 -11.16
C VAL A 126 2.22 -30.79 -9.74
N ASN A 127 1.87 -29.96 -8.75
CA ASN A 127 2.13 -30.20 -7.34
C ASN A 127 0.95 -29.67 -6.52
N VAL A 128 0.53 -30.41 -5.50
CA VAL A 128 -0.54 -30.02 -4.57
C VAL A 128 0.03 -30.11 -3.15
N ASN A 129 0.23 -28.95 -2.53
CA ASN A 129 0.64 -28.84 -1.14
C ASN A 129 -0.57 -28.57 -0.25
N LEU A 130 -0.76 -29.38 0.78
CA LEU A 130 -1.81 -29.21 1.77
C LEU A 130 -1.23 -28.48 2.98
N GLU A 131 -1.52 -27.19 3.11
CA GLU A 131 -1.12 -26.39 4.26
C GLU A 131 -2.33 -26.07 5.14
N GLN A 132 -2.14 -26.24 6.45
CA GLN A 132 -3.13 -25.85 7.45
C GLN A 132 -2.71 -24.52 8.06
N HIS A 133 -3.56 -23.50 7.92
CA HIS A 133 -3.36 -22.21 8.58
C HIS A 133 -4.18 -22.13 9.86
N PHE A 134 -3.56 -21.59 10.91
CA PHE A 134 -4.23 -21.21 12.15
C PHE A 134 -4.50 -19.71 12.16
N THR A 135 -5.62 -19.30 12.72
CA THR A 135 -5.92 -17.89 12.93
C THR A 135 -4.92 -17.30 13.92
N LYS A 136 -4.32 -16.17 13.56
CA LYS A 136 -3.46 -15.41 14.46
C LYS A 136 -4.32 -14.51 15.35
N PRO A 137 -3.99 -14.33 16.63
CA PRO A 137 -4.66 -13.34 17.46
C PRO A 137 -4.41 -11.93 16.91
N LEU A 138 -5.32 -11.01 17.21
CA LEU A 138 -5.17 -9.61 16.81
C LEU A 138 -3.87 -9.02 17.37
N SER A 139 -3.11 -8.33 16.52
CA SER A 139 -1.89 -7.65 16.90
C SER A 139 -2.14 -6.59 17.98
N ARG A 140 -1.18 -6.42 18.90
CA ARG A 140 -1.22 -5.31 19.85
C ARG A 140 -1.01 -3.98 19.12
N TYR A 141 -1.58 -2.91 19.66
CA TYR A 141 -1.43 -1.59 19.07
C TYR A 141 0.01 -1.05 19.24
N SER A 142 0.56 -0.49 18.17
CA SER A 142 1.68 0.45 18.23
C SER A 142 1.19 1.85 18.64
N GLU A 143 2.09 2.77 18.98
CA GLU A 143 1.71 4.16 19.29
C GLU A 143 0.93 4.81 18.14
N GLY A 144 1.38 4.61 16.88
CA GLY A 144 0.67 5.11 15.70
C GLY A 144 -0.72 4.50 15.51
N ALA A 145 -0.87 3.19 15.80
CA ALA A 145 -2.16 2.51 15.74
C ALA A 145 -3.11 2.97 16.88
N LEU A 146 -2.58 3.24 18.08
CA LEU A 146 -3.34 3.81 19.19
C LEU A 146 -3.87 5.21 18.86
N VAL A 147 -3.01 6.09 18.32
CA VAL A 147 -3.42 7.44 17.89
C VAL A 147 -4.54 7.35 16.86
N SER A 148 -4.38 6.47 15.86
CA SER A 148 -5.42 6.23 14.85
C SER A 148 -6.72 5.75 15.49
N ASN A 149 -6.66 4.75 16.36
CA ASN A 149 -7.82 4.19 17.04
C ASN A 149 -8.56 5.24 17.90
N ASN A 150 -7.84 6.04 18.69
CA ASN A 150 -8.44 7.10 19.51
C ASN A 150 -9.11 8.19 18.66
N LEU A 151 -8.50 8.56 17.53
CA LEU A 151 -9.12 9.46 16.56
C LEU A 151 -10.45 8.91 16.03
N TRP A 152 -10.50 7.62 15.69
CA TRP A 152 -11.72 6.96 15.23
C TRP A 152 -12.82 6.91 16.30
N PHE A 153 -12.48 6.56 17.55
CA PHE A 153 -13.45 6.56 18.65
C PHE A 153 -14.03 7.95 18.90
N GLY A 154 -13.22 9.01 18.83
CA GLY A 154 -13.70 10.39 18.95
C GLY A 154 -14.63 10.84 17.82
N PHE A 155 -14.60 10.20 16.65
CA PHE A 155 -15.57 10.46 15.56
C PHE A 155 -16.85 9.63 15.66
N SER A 156 -16.83 8.47 16.35
CA SER A 156 -17.96 7.55 16.45
C SER A 156 -18.84 7.78 17.69
N LEU A 157 -18.35 8.51 18.70
CA LEU A 157 -19.06 8.80 19.96
C LEU A 157 -19.94 10.06 19.91
N ASP A 158 -20.16 10.61 18.73
CA ASP A 158 -20.95 11.81 18.48
C ASP A 158 -21.68 11.69 17.13
#